data_AF-A0A374EWF9-F1
#
_entry.id   AF-A0A374EWF9-F1
#
_cell.length_a   1.000
_cell.length_b   1.000
_cell.length_c   1.000
_cell.angle_alpha   90.00
_cell.angle_beta   90.00
_cell.angle_gamma   90.00
#
_symmetry.space_group_name_H-M   'P 1'
#
loop_
_entity.id
_entity.type
_entity.pdbx_description
1 polymer ?
#
loop_
_entity_poly.entity_id
_entity_poly.type
_entity_poly.pdbx_seq_one_letter_code
_entity_poly.pdbx_strand_id
1 'polypeptide(L)'
;MKTNEKKNTSAKKKLIPAVAMLTTSAVMLSTATYAWFTMSRDAEVTGLEMAATAGGGIEISLGEIGSGTLGSIKEPSMDDVSWKSTVKLGEYYGNIGKLQPASSVNGNNLFYADDNGIIAGGKVVQNGTDVKATATTDEVGLSVKESYDATGTNTTLVTAATPKNGRYLDIPMWIRTSKKDKTKVSCEVDIVDASNDESVKVNDGTELKKAVRVSVIPIGKANITTTANTNTLKITKADAYTSSTTNLNVYGLTFDSYSQKDGANEGISKAKTTETTYSELLDSISANTVSVVTGDENHDDTAEIFTLDAAGDDSYSVQSFVVRVWLEGESKFCNDATAAQDWNISLKFTGKDVTE
;
A
#
# COMPACT_ATOMS: atom_id res chain seq x y z
N MET A 1 -69.38 2.87 52.72
CA MET A 1 -69.59 3.37 51.33
C MET A 1 -68.82 4.70 51.26
N LYS A 2 -67.78 4.94 50.46
CA LYS A 2 -67.31 4.41 49.17
C LYS A 2 -65.77 4.48 49.10
N THR A 3 -65.16 3.61 48.30
CA THR A 3 -63.74 3.55 47.92
C THR A 3 -63.34 4.60 46.88
N ASN A 4 -62.01 4.72 46.65
CA ASN A 4 -61.29 5.09 45.41
C ASN A 4 -60.35 6.31 45.57
N GLU A 5 -59.18 6.46 44.92
CA GLU A 5 -58.24 5.61 44.17
C GLU A 5 -56.96 6.49 43.96
N LYS A 6 -55.79 5.84 43.81
CA LYS A 6 -54.47 6.48 43.62
C LYS A 6 -54.38 7.35 42.35
N LYS A 7 -53.92 8.60 42.46
CA LYS A 7 -53.45 9.45 41.33
C LYS A 7 -51.91 9.44 41.24
N ASN A 8 -51.35 8.66 40.32
CA ASN A 8 -49.94 8.74 39.89
C ASN A 8 -49.86 8.65 38.36
N THR A 9 -50.20 9.74 37.65
CA THR A 9 -50.35 9.71 36.17
C THR A 9 -49.70 10.87 35.39
N SER A 10 -48.82 11.69 35.98
CA SER A 10 -48.22 12.84 35.29
C SER A 10 -46.84 12.57 34.68
N ALA A 11 -45.92 11.91 35.38
CA ALA A 11 -44.55 11.69 34.89
C ALA A 11 -44.47 10.66 33.74
N LYS A 12 -45.27 9.59 33.79
CA LYS A 12 -45.28 8.53 32.76
C LYS A 12 -45.78 9.03 31.39
N LYS A 13 -46.66 10.04 31.33
CA LYS A 13 -47.18 10.57 30.06
C LYS A 13 -46.19 11.48 29.32
N LYS A 14 -45.18 12.05 30.01
CA LYS A 14 -44.11 12.86 29.38
C LYS A 14 -42.90 12.03 28.97
N LEU A 15 -42.70 10.87 29.60
CA LEU A 15 -41.57 9.99 29.32
C LEU A 15 -41.70 9.26 27.97
N ILE A 16 -42.93 8.89 27.58
CA ILE A 16 -43.21 8.15 26.34
C ILE A 16 -42.81 8.95 25.08
N PRO A 17 -43.20 10.23 24.90
CA PRO A 17 -42.77 10.99 23.72
C PRO A 17 -41.27 11.33 23.74
N ALA A 18 -40.65 11.50 24.91
CA ALA A 18 -39.21 11.72 25.02
C ALA A 18 -38.40 10.48 24.63
N VAL A 19 -38.85 9.28 25.02
CA VAL A 19 -38.22 8.01 24.60
C VAL A 19 -38.45 7.76 23.12
N ALA A 20 -39.62 8.09 22.57
CA ALA A 20 -39.89 7.98 21.13
C ALA A 20 -39.05 8.98 20.30
N MET A 21 -38.83 10.20 20.80
CA MET A 21 -37.89 11.13 20.18
C MET A 21 -36.45 10.62 20.30
N LEU A 22 -36.04 10.09 21.46
CA LEU A 22 -34.71 9.53 21.67
C LEU A 22 -34.42 8.37 20.71
N THR A 23 -35.36 7.44 20.52
CA THR A 23 -35.19 6.32 19.59
C THR A 23 -35.17 6.80 18.14
N THR A 24 -35.99 7.79 17.77
CA THR A 24 -35.97 8.35 16.41
C THR A 24 -34.67 9.10 16.12
N SER A 25 -34.13 9.86 17.10
CA SER A 25 -32.80 10.46 16.99
C SER A 25 -31.67 9.44 17.00
N ALA A 26 -31.79 8.31 17.72
CA ALA A 26 -30.80 7.24 17.69
C ALA A 26 -30.77 6.54 16.32
N VAL A 27 -31.94 6.34 15.68
CA VAL A 27 -32.04 5.78 14.32
C VAL A 27 -31.50 6.77 13.29
N MET A 28 -31.78 8.07 13.42
CA MET A 28 -31.21 9.09 12.53
C MET A 28 -29.70 9.27 12.74
N LEU A 29 -29.19 9.17 13.98
CA LEU A 29 -27.75 9.15 14.27
C LEU A 29 -27.12 7.93 13.58
N SER A 30 -27.76 6.76 13.66
CA SER A 30 -27.27 5.51 13.04
C SER A 30 -27.21 5.60 11.51
N THR A 31 -28.22 6.18 10.86
CA THR A 31 -28.21 6.38 9.39
C THR A 31 -27.23 7.48 8.95
N ALA A 32 -27.02 8.51 9.78
CA ALA A 32 -25.99 9.53 9.52
C ALA A 32 -24.57 8.97 9.73
N THR A 33 -24.37 8.03 10.67
CA THR A 33 -23.10 7.31 10.79
C THR A 33 -22.88 6.37 9.61
N TYR A 34 -23.91 5.73 9.05
CA TYR A 34 -23.78 4.89 7.83
C TYR A 34 -23.32 5.68 6.57
N ALA A 35 -23.63 6.97 6.49
CA ALA A 35 -23.11 7.86 5.43
C ALA A 35 -21.64 8.25 5.64
N TRP A 36 -21.13 8.16 6.87
CA TRP A 36 -19.70 8.28 7.19
C TRP A 36 -18.97 6.94 7.00
N PHE A 37 -19.60 5.82 7.41
CA PHE A 37 -19.06 4.46 7.27
C PHE A 37 -18.88 4.00 5.82
N THR A 38 -19.53 4.66 4.86
CA THR A 38 -19.28 4.43 3.42
C THR A 38 -18.29 5.44 2.83
N MET A 39 -18.15 6.63 3.43
CA MET A 39 -17.26 7.69 2.96
C MET A 39 -15.84 7.62 3.57
N SER A 40 -15.66 6.93 4.70
CA SER A 40 -14.36 6.72 5.38
C SER A 40 -13.61 5.45 4.97
N ARG A 41 -14.18 4.61 4.10
CA ARG A 41 -13.47 3.42 3.56
C ARG A 41 -12.47 3.76 2.47
N ASP A 42 -12.59 4.97 1.96
CA ASP A 42 -11.65 5.62 1.07
C ASP A 42 -10.61 6.31 1.95
N ALA A 43 -9.62 5.56 2.43
CA ALA A 43 -8.54 6.18 3.17
C ALA A 43 -7.85 7.19 2.24
N GLU A 44 -8.06 8.48 2.48
CA GLU A 44 -7.60 9.55 1.59
C GLU A 44 -6.11 9.73 1.76
N VAL A 45 -5.34 9.10 0.86
CA VAL A 45 -3.91 9.40 0.70
C VAL A 45 -3.81 10.49 -0.38
N THR A 46 -3.93 11.75 0.03
CA THR A 46 -3.59 12.92 -0.77
C THR A 46 -2.07 13.07 -0.86
N GLY A 47 -1.48 12.34 -1.80
CA GLY A 47 -0.09 12.59 -2.22
C GLY A 47 0.91 11.68 -1.52
N LEU A 48 0.88 10.41 -1.89
CA LEU A 48 2.04 9.54 -1.71
C LEU A 48 3.25 10.15 -2.44
N GLU A 49 4.14 10.82 -1.70
CA GLU A 49 5.45 11.15 -2.23
C GLU A 49 6.37 9.94 -2.03
N MET A 50 6.79 9.34 -3.15
CA MET A 50 7.86 8.36 -3.13
C MET A 50 9.13 8.88 -3.76
N ALA A 51 10.24 8.71 -3.06
CA ALA A 51 11.57 8.92 -3.60
C ALA A 51 12.35 7.61 -3.53
N ALA A 52 13.04 7.26 -4.62
CA ALA A 52 14.00 6.16 -4.62
C ALA A 52 15.40 6.72 -4.89
N THR A 53 16.33 6.39 -4.01
CA THR A 53 17.75 6.77 -4.12
C THR A 53 18.59 5.53 -4.34
N ALA A 54 19.65 5.65 -5.14
CA ALA A 54 20.58 4.59 -5.48
C ALA A 54 22.00 4.97 -5.05
N GLY A 55 22.69 4.03 -4.40
CA GLY A 55 24.08 4.14 -3.98
C GLY A 55 24.91 2.92 -4.34
N GLY A 56 26.24 3.06 -4.34
CA GLY A 56 27.15 1.92 -4.58
C GLY A 56 27.33 1.52 -6.04
N GLY A 57 27.20 2.46 -6.98
CA GLY A 57 27.45 2.23 -8.41
C GLY A 57 26.27 1.63 -9.19
N ILE A 58 25.06 1.80 -8.66
CA ILE A 58 23.81 1.40 -9.33
C ILE A 58 23.01 2.65 -9.72
N GLU A 59 22.12 2.50 -10.70
CA GLU A 59 21.20 3.55 -11.15
C GLU A 59 19.79 2.99 -11.24
N ILE A 60 18.79 3.86 -11.07
CA ILE A 60 17.37 3.50 -11.03
C ILE A 60 16.64 4.27 -12.13
N SER A 61 15.60 3.64 -12.68
CA SER A 61 14.64 4.29 -13.56
C SER A 61 13.22 3.82 -13.24
N LEU A 62 12.24 4.70 -13.47
CA LEU A 62 10.81 4.39 -13.41
C LEU A 62 10.22 4.10 -14.79
N GLY A 63 11.05 4.08 -15.84
CA GLY A 63 10.66 3.83 -17.23
C GLY A 63 11.40 4.69 -18.23
N GLU A 64 11.43 4.28 -19.50
CA GLU A 64 12.02 5.09 -20.56
C GLU A 64 11.30 6.43 -20.71
N ILE A 65 12.07 7.51 -20.78
CA ILE A 65 11.55 8.88 -20.98
C ILE A 65 11.77 9.36 -22.43
N GLY A 66 12.82 8.91 -23.13
CA GLY A 66 13.13 9.36 -24.48
C GLY A 66 13.24 10.89 -24.64
N SER A 67 13.26 11.39 -25.87
CA SER A 67 13.47 12.81 -26.19
C SER A 67 12.23 13.57 -26.70
N GLY A 68 11.00 13.25 -26.22
CA GLY A 68 9.88 14.11 -26.63
C GLY A 68 8.43 13.81 -26.24
N THR A 69 8.02 12.66 -25.73
CA THR A 69 6.63 12.45 -25.23
C THR A 69 6.60 11.17 -24.40
N LEU A 70 6.03 11.22 -23.19
CA LEU A 70 5.70 10.01 -22.44
C LEU A 70 4.38 9.45 -23.00
N GLY A 71 4.47 8.39 -23.80
CA GLY A 71 3.30 7.66 -24.30
C GLY A 71 3.09 6.29 -23.63
N SER A 72 4.12 5.74 -22.99
CA SER A 72 4.10 4.46 -22.29
C SER A 72 5.38 4.29 -21.47
N ILE A 73 5.26 3.75 -20.26
CA ILE A 73 6.41 3.32 -19.46
C ILE A 73 6.87 1.96 -20.00
N LYS A 74 8.05 1.96 -20.63
CA LYS A 74 8.72 0.76 -21.16
C LYS A 74 10.07 0.58 -20.47
N GLU A 75 10.65 -0.61 -20.63
CA GLU A 75 12.03 -0.87 -20.19
C GLU A 75 12.95 0.21 -20.79
N PRO A 76 13.72 0.93 -19.95
CA PRO A 76 14.59 1.98 -20.44
C PRO A 76 15.71 1.43 -21.30
N SER A 77 15.94 2.06 -22.45
CA SER A 77 17.13 1.78 -23.26
C SER A 77 18.43 2.12 -22.50
N MET A 78 19.55 1.58 -22.97
CA MET A 78 20.86 1.76 -22.32
C MET A 78 21.25 3.23 -22.17
N ASP A 79 20.95 4.07 -23.15
CA ASP A 79 21.36 5.49 -23.14
C ASP A 79 20.21 6.43 -22.76
N ASP A 80 19.14 5.90 -22.16
CA ASP A 80 17.98 6.71 -21.82
C ASP A 80 18.28 7.69 -20.66
N VAL A 81 17.72 8.89 -20.75
CA VAL A 81 17.92 9.96 -19.74
C VAL A 81 17.19 9.68 -18.42
N SER A 82 16.34 8.66 -18.34
CA SER A 82 15.61 8.29 -17.13
C SER A 82 16.49 7.64 -16.06
N TRP A 83 17.66 7.11 -16.43
CA TRP A 83 18.60 6.53 -15.48
C TRP A 83 19.21 7.60 -14.58
N LYS A 84 18.89 7.53 -13.30
CA LYS A 84 19.33 8.51 -12.30
C LYS A 84 19.72 7.80 -10.99
N SER A 85 20.53 8.47 -10.18
CA SER A 85 20.79 8.05 -8.79
C SER A 85 19.64 8.40 -7.83
N THR A 86 18.71 9.27 -8.24
CA THR A 86 17.53 9.59 -7.46
C THR A 86 16.36 9.82 -8.40
N VAL A 87 15.23 9.17 -8.11
CA VAL A 87 13.97 9.32 -8.85
C VAL A 87 12.84 9.60 -7.88
N LYS A 88 11.92 10.49 -8.26
CA LYS A 88 10.70 10.76 -7.50
C LYS A 88 9.49 10.27 -8.29
N LEU A 89 8.55 9.62 -7.63
CA LEU A 89 7.33 9.09 -8.25
C LEU A 89 6.51 10.21 -8.93
N GLY A 90 6.43 11.38 -8.29
CA GLY A 90 5.80 12.57 -8.84
C GLY A 90 6.49 13.12 -10.09
N GLU A 91 7.69 12.67 -10.45
CA GLU A 91 8.28 12.97 -11.75
C GLU A 91 7.73 12.07 -12.87
N TYR A 92 7.12 10.93 -12.60
CA TYR A 92 6.67 10.01 -13.68
C TYR A 92 5.16 9.89 -13.71
N TYR A 93 4.53 10.00 -12.54
CA TYR A 93 3.11 9.75 -12.37
C TYR A 93 2.40 11.01 -11.85
N GLY A 94 1.14 11.14 -12.25
CA GLY A 94 0.20 12.09 -11.67
C GLY A 94 -0.26 11.65 -10.27
N ASN A 95 -1.33 12.27 -9.79
CA ASN A 95 -1.91 11.91 -8.50
C ASN A 95 -2.33 10.44 -8.47
N ILE A 96 -2.04 9.78 -7.35
CA ILE A 96 -2.47 8.41 -7.11
C ILE A 96 -3.87 8.37 -6.49
N GLY A 97 -4.56 7.24 -6.66
CA GLY A 97 -5.84 6.99 -6.01
C GLY A 97 -5.68 6.55 -4.55
N LYS A 98 -6.80 6.55 -3.84
CA LYS A 98 -6.84 6.14 -2.42
C LYS A 98 -6.58 4.65 -2.27
N LEU A 99 -5.99 4.27 -1.14
CA LEU A 99 -5.74 2.88 -0.78
C LEU A 99 -6.81 2.38 0.19
N GLN A 100 -7.40 1.24 -0.14
CA GLN A 100 -8.30 0.48 0.72
C GLN A 100 -7.51 -0.63 1.42
N PRO A 101 -7.95 -1.10 2.60
CA PRO A 101 -7.25 -2.15 3.33
C PRO A 101 -7.14 -3.46 2.54
N ALA A 102 -5.95 -4.04 2.53
CA ALA A 102 -5.66 -5.37 1.99
C ALA A 102 -4.80 -6.12 3.01
N SER A 103 -4.62 -7.42 2.85
CA SER A 103 -3.81 -8.20 3.77
C SER A 103 -2.96 -9.22 3.03
N SER A 104 -1.74 -9.43 3.53
CA SER A 104 -0.83 -10.43 3.00
C SER A 104 0.01 -11.08 4.09
N VAL A 105 0.24 -12.37 3.96
CA VAL A 105 1.24 -13.09 4.77
C VAL A 105 2.61 -13.18 4.11
N ASN A 106 2.73 -12.92 2.79
CA ASN A 106 3.97 -13.17 2.04
C ASN A 106 4.44 -11.97 1.21
N GLY A 107 3.72 -10.85 1.25
CA GLY A 107 4.01 -9.63 0.48
C GLY A 107 3.73 -9.73 -1.03
N ASN A 108 3.44 -10.93 -1.56
CA ASN A 108 3.17 -11.17 -2.97
C ASN A 108 1.68 -11.41 -3.29
N ASN A 109 0.99 -12.14 -2.43
CA ASN A 109 -0.42 -12.44 -2.60
C ASN A 109 -1.20 -11.57 -1.63
N LEU A 110 -2.10 -10.74 -2.17
CA LEU A 110 -2.96 -9.87 -1.40
C LEU A 110 -4.39 -10.41 -1.41
N PHE A 111 -5.04 -10.26 -0.27
CA PHE A 111 -6.42 -10.65 -0.05
C PHE A 111 -7.16 -9.53 0.68
N TYR A 112 -8.48 -9.55 0.65
CA TYR A 112 -9.30 -8.66 1.44
C TYR A 112 -10.61 -9.34 1.85
N ALA A 113 -11.09 -9.00 3.04
CA ALA A 113 -12.41 -9.38 3.51
C ALA A 113 -13.47 -8.50 2.84
N ASP A 114 -14.64 -9.07 2.55
CA ASP A 114 -15.76 -8.34 1.99
C ASP A 114 -16.23 -7.28 2.99
N ASP A 115 -16.37 -6.10 2.43
CA ASP A 115 -16.67 -4.87 3.11
C ASP A 115 -17.91 -4.93 4.01
N ASN A 116 -18.89 -5.78 3.67
CA ASN A 116 -20.14 -5.93 4.42
C ASN A 116 -19.99 -6.72 5.73
N GLY A 117 -18.92 -7.51 5.86
CA GLY A 117 -18.68 -8.36 7.02
C GLY A 117 -17.72 -7.76 8.06
N ILE A 118 -17.24 -6.54 7.80
CA ILE A 118 -16.35 -5.80 8.70
C ILE A 118 -17.18 -4.91 9.63
N ILE A 119 -16.96 -5.05 10.93
CA ILE A 119 -17.71 -4.35 11.99
C ILE A 119 -16.74 -3.72 13.02
N ALA A 120 -17.32 -3.09 14.05
CA ALA A 120 -16.58 -2.47 15.16
C ALA A 120 -15.55 -1.43 14.71
N GLY A 121 -15.89 -0.64 13.70
CA GLY A 121 -15.04 0.44 13.17
C GLY A 121 -13.81 -0.05 12.43
N GLY A 122 -13.93 -1.17 11.70
CA GLY A 122 -12.84 -1.79 10.95
C GLY A 122 -12.07 -2.88 11.69
N LYS A 123 -12.38 -3.13 12.98
CA LYS A 123 -11.52 -3.93 13.87
C LYS A 123 -11.85 -5.41 13.93
N VAL A 124 -13.03 -5.81 13.46
CA VAL A 124 -13.52 -7.18 13.59
C VAL A 124 -14.13 -7.61 12.27
N VAL A 125 -13.71 -8.77 11.79
CA VAL A 125 -14.32 -9.44 10.63
C VAL A 125 -15.20 -10.58 11.11
N GLN A 126 -16.45 -10.61 10.64
CA GLN A 126 -17.38 -11.68 11.00
C GLN A 126 -16.95 -13.02 10.37
N ASN A 127 -17.14 -14.14 11.06
CA ASN A 127 -16.78 -15.47 10.53
C ASN A 127 -17.42 -15.80 9.17
N GLY A 128 -18.63 -15.27 8.91
CA GLY A 128 -19.36 -15.46 7.67
C GLY A 128 -18.85 -14.63 6.48
N THR A 129 -17.96 -13.67 6.70
CA THR A 129 -17.47 -12.73 5.68
C THR A 129 -16.73 -13.46 4.57
N ASP A 130 -17.02 -13.12 3.32
CA ASP A 130 -16.28 -13.61 2.16
C ASP A 130 -14.89 -12.98 2.11
N VAL A 131 -13.88 -13.72 1.66
CA VAL A 131 -12.52 -13.23 1.48
C VAL A 131 -12.10 -13.50 0.05
N LYS A 132 -11.59 -12.46 -0.62
CA LYS A 132 -11.24 -12.47 -2.04
C LYS A 132 -9.74 -12.24 -2.20
N ALA A 133 -9.13 -12.92 -3.16
CA ALA A 133 -7.82 -12.52 -3.66
C ALA A 133 -7.97 -11.23 -4.47
N THR A 134 -6.99 -10.33 -4.38
CA THR A 134 -7.00 -9.11 -5.20
C THR A 134 -6.84 -9.44 -6.67
N ALA A 135 -7.58 -8.72 -7.52
CA ALA A 135 -7.42 -8.75 -8.97
C ALA A 135 -6.81 -7.44 -9.48
N THR A 136 -6.46 -7.37 -10.77
CA THR A 136 -5.97 -6.14 -11.42
C THR A 136 -6.99 -4.99 -11.38
N THR A 137 -8.27 -5.31 -11.20
CA THR A 137 -9.33 -4.32 -10.95
C THR A 137 -9.25 -3.68 -9.57
N ASP A 138 -8.48 -4.25 -8.65
CA ASP A 138 -8.28 -3.74 -7.30
C ASP A 138 -6.99 -2.90 -7.18
N GLU A 139 -6.18 -2.80 -8.24
CA GLU A 139 -4.97 -1.97 -8.24
C GLU A 139 -5.30 -0.47 -8.34
N VAL A 140 -4.57 0.37 -7.59
CA VAL A 140 -4.57 1.83 -7.75
C VAL A 140 -3.96 2.16 -9.10
N GLY A 141 -4.74 2.85 -9.94
CA GLY A 141 -4.28 3.21 -11.28
C GLY A 141 -3.19 4.29 -11.26
N LEU A 142 -2.03 3.99 -11.84
CA LEU A 142 -0.99 4.98 -12.11
C LEU A 142 -1.21 5.65 -13.47
N SER A 143 -1.30 6.99 -13.48
CA SER A 143 -1.36 7.80 -14.70
C SER A 143 0.02 8.39 -15.01
N VAL A 144 0.62 7.98 -16.12
CA VAL A 144 1.94 8.45 -16.56
C VAL A 144 1.82 9.88 -17.10
N LYS A 145 2.70 10.83 -16.76
CA LYS A 145 2.67 12.21 -17.30
C LYS A 145 2.86 12.23 -18.83
N GLU A 146 2.53 13.31 -19.54
CA GLU A 146 2.52 13.28 -21.04
C GLU A 146 3.82 13.76 -21.68
N SER A 147 4.62 14.59 -20.99
CA SER A 147 5.80 15.22 -21.61
C SER A 147 6.85 15.69 -20.60
N TYR A 148 8.12 15.62 -21.03
CA TYR A 148 9.27 16.25 -20.39
C TYR A 148 9.96 17.23 -21.33
N ASP A 149 10.75 18.13 -20.76
CA ASP A 149 11.78 18.86 -21.49
C ASP A 149 13.07 18.03 -21.65
N ALA A 150 14.02 18.54 -22.44
CA ALA A 150 15.31 17.90 -22.73
C ALA A 150 16.23 17.74 -21.51
N THR A 151 15.83 18.23 -20.33
CA THR A 151 16.55 18.06 -19.06
C THR A 151 15.93 16.96 -18.17
N GLY A 152 14.87 16.31 -18.64
CA GLY A 152 14.12 15.31 -17.88
C GLY A 152 13.21 15.93 -16.82
N THR A 153 12.83 17.21 -16.98
CA THR A 153 11.87 17.92 -16.11
C THR A 153 10.49 17.95 -16.77
N ASN A 154 9.44 17.55 -16.06
CA ASN A 154 8.09 17.48 -16.64
C ASN A 154 7.51 18.85 -16.94
N THR A 155 6.80 18.96 -18.06
CA THR A 155 6.14 20.20 -18.47
C THR A 155 4.62 20.08 -18.54
N THR A 156 4.05 18.88 -18.64
CA THR A 156 2.59 18.70 -18.77
C THR A 156 2.09 17.46 -18.02
N LEU A 157 1.16 17.68 -17.08
CA LEU A 157 0.35 16.60 -16.50
C LEU A 157 -0.61 16.06 -17.57
N VAL A 158 -0.82 14.74 -17.61
CA VAL A 158 -2.08 14.21 -18.21
C VAL A 158 -3.22 14.97 -17.55
N THR A 159 -4.28 15.27 -18.30
CA THR A 159 -5.55 15.64 -17.67
C THR A 159 -5.99 14.44 -16.84
N ALA A 160 -5.53 14.36 -15.59
CA ALA A 160 -5.58 13.15 -14.80
C ALA A 160 -7.04 12.71 -14.75
N ALA A 161 -7.34 11.54 -15.33
CA ALA A 161 -8.58 10.87 -15.01
C ALA A 161 -8.64 10.77 -13.47
N THR A 162 -9.83 10.94 -12.88
CA THR A 162 -9.99 10.82 -11.43
C THR A 162 -9.25 9.57 -10.94
N PRO A 163 -8.25 9.71 -10.05
CA PRO A 163 -7.39 8.60 -9.68
C PRO A 163 -8.24 7.44 -9.18
N LYS A 164 -8.00 6.25 -9.73
CA LYS A 164 -8.77 5.06 -9.37
C LYS A 164 -8.32 4.59 -7.98
N ASN A 165 -9.25 4.58 -7.02
CA ASN A 165 -9.04 3.96 -5.73
C ASN A 165 -8.82 2.45 -5.90
N GLY A 166 -8.00 1.87 -5.05
CA GLY A 166 -7.62 0.46 -5.10
C GLY A 166 -7.16 -0.03 -3.74
N ARG A 167 -6.82 -1.31 -3.65
CA ARG A 167 -6.37 -2.02 -2.43
C ARG A 167 -4.84 -2.02 -2.31
N TYR A 168 -4.16 -1.89 -3.44
CA TYR A 168 -2.70 -1.90 -3.51
C TYR A 168 -2.22 -1.03 -4.67
N LEU A 169 -0.97 -0.59 -4.57
CA LEU A 169 -0.27 0.16 -5.59
C LEU A 169 1.00 -0.59 -5.97
N ASP A 170 1.16 -0.88 -7.26
CA ASP A 170 2.38 -1.47 -7.79
C ASP A 170 3.11 -0.46 -8.68
N ILE A 171 4.35 -0.14 -8.32
CA ILE A 171 5.18 0.82 -9.05
C ILE A 171 6.28 0.03 -9.78
N PRO A 172 6.27 0.00 -11.12
CA PRO A 172 7.32 -0.64 -11.89
C PRO A 172 8.60 0.19 -11.81
N MET A 173 9.71 -0.51 -11.60
CA MET A 173 11.04 0.07 -11.49
C MET A 173 12.08 -0.81 -12.18
N TRP A 174 13.16 -0.17 -12.59
CA TRP A 174 14.35 -0.83 -13.12
C TRP A 174 15.56 -0.36 -12.34
N ILE A 175 16.47 -1.28 -12.09
CA ILE A 175 17.79 -0.99 -11.54
C ILE A 175 18.86 -1.56 -12.44
N ARG A 176 19.96 -0.84 -12.58
CA ARG A 176 21.11 -1.29 -13.36
C ARG A 176 22.43 -1.05 -12.67
N THR A 177 23.44 -1.80 -13.09
CA THR A 177 24.84 -1.64 -12.69
C THR A 177 25.77 -1.83 -13.89
N SER A 178 26.86 -1.07 -13.92
CA SER A 178 27.97 -1.24 -14.89
C SER A 178 29.12 -2.08 -14.33
N LYS A 179 29.00 -2.56 -13.08
CA LYS A 179 30.04 -3.32 -12.42
C LYS A 179 30.26 -4.68 -13.09
N LYS A 180 31.53 -5.09 -13.12
CA LYS A 180 31.97 -6.36 -13.71
C LYS A 180 31.86 -7.55 -12.76
N ASP A 181 31.53 -7.29 -11.50
CA ASP A 181 31.22 -8.29 -10.50
C ASP A 181 29.71 -8.32 -10.22
N LYS A 182 29.22 -9.44 -9.69
CA LYS A 182 27.85 -9.53 -9.20
C LYS A 182 27.63 -8.49 -8.09
N THR A 183 26.48 -7.83 -8.13
CA THR A 183 26.15 -6.78 -7.16
C THR A 183 24.92 -7.20 -6.35
N LYS A 184 25.09 -7.40 -5.04
CA LYS A 184 23.96 -7.55 -4.11
C LYS A 184 23.24 -6.22 -3.97
N VAL A 185 21.94 -6.21 -4.21
CA VAL A 185 21.09 -5.04 -4.01
C VAL A 185 20.33 -5.22 -2.72
N SER A 186 20.42 -4.22 -1.85
CA SER A 186 19.65 -4.13 -0.60
C SER A 186 18.77 -2.88 -0.61
N CYS A 187 17.66 -2.91 0.12
CA CYS A 187 16.76 -1.76 0.26
C CYS A 187 16.61 -1.37 1.72
N GLU A 188 16.69 -0.07 1.97
CA GLU A 188 16.19 0.57 3.18
C GLU A 188 14.89 1.31 2.82
N VAL A 189 13.91 1.20 3.70
CA VAL A 189 12.62 1.86 3.55
C VAL A 189 12.41 2.80 4.73
N ASP A 190 11.90 3.98 4.45
CA ASP A 190 11.49 4.98 5.41
C ASP A 190 10.03 5.34 5.16
N ILE A 191 9.23 5.41 6.22
CA ILE A 191 7.80 5.74 6.16
C ILE A 191 7.53 6.83 7.19
N VAL A 192 7.29 8.03 6.70
CA VAL A 192 7.03 9.21 7.54
C VAL A 192 5.61 9.70 7.36
N ASP A 193 5.10 10.37 8.40
CA ASP A 193 3.88 11.15 8.30
C ASP A 193 4.09 12.29 7.30
N ALA A 194 3.09 12.60 6.49
CA ALA A 194 3.19 13.77 5.60
C ALA A 194 3.22 15.08 6.40
N SER A 195 2.70 15.08 7.64
CA SER A 195 2.84 16.17 8.59
C SER A 195 4.04 15.92 9.51
N ASN A 196 5.13 16.68 9.31
CA ASN A 196 6.36 16.62 10.13
C ASN A 196 6.17 17.10 11.58
N ASP A 197 4.96 17.09 12.13
CA ASP A 197 4.68 17.60 13.47
C ASP A 197 4.69 16.45 14.49
N GLU A 198 5.88 16.16 15.04
CA GLU A 198 6.07 15.16 16.12
C GLU A 198 5.29 15.48 17.41
N SER A 199 4.56 16.60 17.48
CA SER A 199 3.89 17.04 18.70
C SER A 199 2.52 16.39 18.98
N VAL A 200 2.08 15.39 18.20
CA VAL A 200 0.73 14.82 18.34
C VAL A 200 0.69 13.37 18.86
N LYS A 201 0.70 13.32 20.20
CA LYS A 201 -0.07 12.46 21.13
C LYS A 201 -0.65 11.13 20.65
N VAL A 202 -0.26 10.08 21.39
CA VAL A 202 -0.89 8.77 21.60
C VAL A 202 -2.42 8.76 21.36
N ASN A 203 -2.86 8.17 20.24
CA ASN A 203 -4.26 7.86 19.85
C ASN A 203 -5.16 9.01 19.36
N ASP A 204 -4.71 9.84 18.42
CA ASP A 204 -5.56 10.88 17.78
C ASP A 204 -5.97 10.57 16.33
N GLY A 205 -5.50 9.47 15.75
CA GLY A 205 -5.66 9.24 14.32
C GLY A 205 -4.53 9.87 13.48
N THR A 206 -3.28 9.68 13.90
CA THR A 206 -2.00 9.89 13.13
C THR A 206 -1.22 8.59 12.88
N GLU A 207 -1.82 7.43 13.21
CA GLU A 207 -1.12 6.15 13.23
C GLU A 207 -1.30 5.26 11.99
N LEU A 208 -1.98 5.72 10.93
CA LEU A 208 -2.23 4.91 9.72
C LEU A 208 -0.93 4.50 9.04
N LYS A 209 0.11 5.33 9.12
CA LYS A 209 1.47 5.01 8.63
C LYS A 209 1.98 3.68 9.21
N LYS A 210 1.58 3.31 10.44
CA LYS A 210 1.94 2.03 11.07
C LYS A 210 1.27 0.82 10.43
N ALA A 211 0.17 1.01 9.70
CA ALA A 211 -0.48 -0.03 8.90
C ALA A 211 0.08 -0.12 7.47
N VAL A 212 0.88 0.85 7.02
CA VAL A 212 1.49 0.82 5.68
C VAL A 212 2.49 -0.33 5.61
N ARG A 213 2.46 -1.03 4.48
CA ARG A 213 3.42 -2.08 4.15
C ARG A 213 3.99 -1.84 2.77
N VAL A 214 5.27 -2.19 2.62
CA VAL A 214 5.99 -2.13 1.36
C VAL A 214 6.65 -3.47 1.10
N SER A 215 6.64 -3.91 -0.14
CA SER A 215 7.39 -5.09 -0.59
C SER A 215 8.08 -4.77 -1.90
N VAL A 216 9.33 -5.22 -2.06
CA VAL A 216 10.09 -5.09 -3.29
C VAL A 216 10.15 -6.45 -3.96
N ILE A 217 9.49 -6.58 -5.10
CA ILE A 217 9.24 -7.87 -5.74
C ILE A 217 9.98 -7.92 -7.08
N PRO A 218 11.05 -8.72 -7.20
CA PRO A 218 11.73 -8.93 -8.48
C PRO A 218 10.77 -9.57 -9.49
N ILE A 219 10.82 -9.09 -10.73
CA ILE A 219 10.02 -9.66 -11.82
C ILE A 219 10.93 -10.01 -13.00
N GLY A 220 10.58 -11.06 -13.74
CA GLY A 220 11.27 -11.38 -14.99
C GLY A 220 11.16 -10.24 -16.02
N LYS A 221 12.18 -10.11 -16.88
CA LYS A 221 12.34 -9.03 -17.89
C LYS A 221 11.13 -8.84 -18.83
N ALA A 222 10.27 -9.84 -18.99
CA ALA A 222 9.15 -9.83 -19.95
C ALA A 222 7.79 -9.34 -19.36
N ASN A 223 7.75 -8.86 -18.11
CA ASN A 223 6.50 -8.82 -17.35
C ASN A 223 5.87 -7.42 -17.15
N ILE A 224 6.50 -6.35 -17.66
CA ILE A 224 5.88 -5.01 -17.71
C ILE A 224 5.40 -4.79 -19.14
N THR A 225 4.07 -4.74 -19.35
CA THR A 225 3.52 -4.39 -20.67
C THR A 225 2.51 -3.26 -20.55
N THR A 226 2.60 -2.29 -21.46
CA THR A 226 1.57 -1.27 -21.58
C THR A 226 0.48 -1.76 -22.52
N THR A 227 -0.79 -1.55 -22.16
CA THR A 227 -1.86 -1.65 -23.16
C THR A 227 -1.75 -0.42 -24.07
N ALA A 228 -1.61 -0.64 -25.38
CA ALA A 228 -1.57 0.47 -26.33
C ALA A 228 -2.80 1.38 -26.15
N ASN A 229 -2.58 2.70 -26.07
CA ASN A 229 -3.60 3.76 -26.00
C ASN A 229 -4.26 4.04 -24.65
N THR A 230 -3.74 3.50 -23.54
CA THR A 230 -4.14 3.94 -22.20
C THR A 230 -2.88 4.32 -21.45
N ASN A 231 -2.77 5.56 -20.97
CA ASN A 231 -1.66 6.07 -20.12
C ASN A 231 -1.62 5.38 -18.73
N THR A 232 -2.01 4.11 -18.67
CA THR A 232 -2.11 3.26 -17.50
C THR A 232 -1.12 2.10 -17.62
N LEU A 233 -0.38 1.91 -16.54
CA LEU A 233 0.50 0.76 -16.37
C LEU A 233 -0.30 -0.52 -16.15
N LYS A 234 0.20 -1.63 -16.71
CA LYS A 234 -0.24 -2.97 -16.32
C LYS A 234 0.98 -3.86 -16.13
N ILE A 235 1.18 -4.36 -14.92
CA ILE A 235 2.06 -5.52 -14.74
C ILE A 235 1.32 -6.72 -15.30
N THR A 236 1.88 -7.27 -16.38
CA THR A 236 1.15 -8.26 -17.17
C THR A 236 1.41 -9.61 -16.55
N LYS A 237 0.49 -9.98 -15.65
CA LYS A 237 0.26 -11.26 -14.95
C LYS A 237 0.63 -11.23 -13.47
N ALA A 238 -0.34 -11.65 -12.66
CA ALA A 238 -0.12 -12.10 -11.28
C ALA A 238 0.79 -13.35 -11.21
N ASP A 239 0.94 -14.11 -12.32
CA ASP A 239 1.80 -15.31 -12.41
C ASP A 239 3.29 -15.01 -12.70
N ALA A 240 3.68 -13.73 -12.73
CA ALA A 240 5.01 -13.26 -13.14
C ALA A 240 5.93 -12.85 -11.98
N TYR A 241 5.36 -12.65 -10.78
CA TYR A 241 6.13 -12.60 -9.54
C TYR A 241 6.74 -13.98 -9.36
N THR A 242 8.07 -14.07 -9.38
CA THR A 242 8.78 -15.36 -9.43
C THR A 242 8.13 -16.33 -8.43
N SER A 243 7.58 -17.45 -8.93
CA SER A 243 6.76 -18.38 -8.16
C SER A 243 7.53 -19.16 -7.08
N SER A 244 8.67 -18.64 -6.62
CA SER A 244 9.64 -19.35 -5.81
C SER A 244 10.50 -18.48 -4.89
N THR A 245 10.32 -17.16 -4.80
CA THR A 245 11.01 -16.39 -3.75
C THR A 245 10.26 -16.57 -2.44
N THR A 246 10.58 -17.65 -1.73
CA THR A 246 10.05 -17.96 -0.39
C THR A 246 10.40 -16.92 0.67
N ASN A 247 11.16 -15.87 0.32
CA ASN A 247 11.72 -14.90 1.25
C ASN A 247 11.59 -13.46 0.70
N LEU A 248 10.38 -13.03 0.31
CA LEU A 248 10.17 -11.59 0.11
C LEU A 248 10.28 -10.87 1.45
N ASN A 249 10.85 -9.67 1.41
CA ASN A 249 10.88 -8.80 2.57
C ASN A 249 9.61 -7.93 2.57
N VAL A 250 8.89 -7.93 3.69
CA VAL A 250 7.82 -6.98 3.95
C VAL A 250 8.34 -5.95 4.94
N TYR A 251 8.30 -4.69 4.53
CA TYR A 251 8.72 -3.55 5.32
C TYR A 251 7.51 -2.92 6.00
N GLY A 252 7.63 -2.57 7.27
CA GLY A 252 6.63 -1.81 8.02
C GLY A 252 7.18 -1.25 9.33
N LEU A 253 6.54 -0.19 9.85
CA LEU A 253 6.90 0.41 11.16
C LEU A 253 6.63 -0.53 12.33
N THR A 254 5.60 -1.36 12.21
CA THR A 254 5.20 -2.37 13.19
C THR A 254 4.27 -3.36 12.52
N PHE A 255 4.27 -4.59 13.00
CA PHE A 255 3.44 -5.68 12.49
C PHE A 255 2.25 -6.01 13.38
N ASP A 256 1.98 -5.22 14.42
CA ASP A 256 0.91 -5.48 15.37
C ASP A 256 -0.45 -5.69 14.68
N SER A 257 -0.98 -6.91 14.79
CA SER A 257 -2.27 -7.32 14.21
C SER A 257 -3.38 -7.47 15.27
N TYR A 258 -4.63 -7.50 14.81
CA TYR A 258 -5.80 -7.74 15.67
C TYR A 258 -5.83 -9.15 16.26
N SER A 259 -5.33 -10.14 15.50
CA SER A 259 -5.18 -11.52 15.93
C SER A 259 -3.72 -11.95 15.93
N GLN A 260 -3.39 -12.96 16.70
CA GLN A 260 -2.06 -13.56 16.74
C GLN A 260 -2.18 -15.07 16.86
N LYS A 261 -1.26 -15.78 16.23
CA LYS A 261 -1.13 -17.24 16.31
C LYS A 261 0.26 -17.59 16.80
N ASP A 262 0.32 -18.29 17.91
CA ASP A 262 1.58 -18.68 18.57
C ASP A 262 2.51 -17.48 18.86
N GLY A 263 1.93 -16.30 19.12
CA GLY A 263 2.67 -15.06 19.37
C GLY A 263 3.20 -14.35 18.11
N ALA A 264 2.95 -14.89 16.92
CA ALA A 264 3.22 -14.24 15.65
C ALA A 264 2.00 -13.45 15.17
N ASN A 265 2.26 -12.28 14.57
CA ASN A 265 1.22 -11.49 13.91
C ASN A 265 0.68 -12.22 12.69
N GLU A 266 -0.61 -12.06 12.44
CA GLU A 266 -1.33 -12.76 11.39
C GLU A 266 -1.76 -11.81 10.27
N GLY A 267 -1.90 -12.39 9.08
CA GLY A 267 -2.53 -11.78 7.92
C GLY A 267 -3.44 -12.79 7.21
N ILE A 268 -4.24 -12.31 6.27
CA ILE A 268 -5.04 -13.18 5.41
C ILE A 268 -4.10 -13.93 4.45
N SER A 269 -4.21 -15.25 4.42
CA SER A 269 -3.32 -16.14 3.65
C SER A 269 -3.94 -16.70 2.37
N LYS A 270 -5.27 -16.72 2.29
CA LYS A 270 -6.02 -17.35 1.21
C LYS A 270 -7.43 -16.81 1.07
N ALA A 271 -7.98 -16.93 -0.14
CA ALA A 271 -9.38 -16.63 -0.41
C ALA A 271 -10.30 -17.66 0.28
N LYS A 272 -11.51 -17.22 0.61
CA LYS A 272 -12.51 -18.08 1.24
C LYS A 272 -13.01 -19.13 0.26
N THR A 273 -13.08 -20.38 0.72
CA THR A 273 -13.84 -21.46 0.09
C THR A 273 -15.09 -21.76 0.92
N THR A 274 -16.09 -22.41 0.32
CA THR A 274 -17.26 -22.90 1.04
C THR A 274 -16.83 -23.67 2.30
N GLU A 275 -17.47 -23.36 3.44
CA GLU A 275 -17.25 -23.96 4.78
C GLU A 275 -16.07 -23.45 5.62
N THR A 276 -15.27 -22.47 5.16
CA THR A 276 -14.18 -21.90 5.99
C THR A 276 -14.65 -20.72 6.85
N THR A 277 -14.27 -20.68 8.12
CA THR A 277 -14.44 -19.51 9.00
C THR A 277 -13.32 -18.49 8.77
N TYR A 278 -13.56 -17.22 9.10
CA TYR A 278 -12.56 -16.16 8.90
C TYR A 278 -11.20 -16.48 9.56
N SER A 279 -11.22 -16.96 10.81
CA SER A 279 -10.00 -17.32 11.55
C SER A 279 -9.17 -18.40 10.88
N GLU A 280 -9.77 -19.28 10.06
CA GLU A 280 -9.05 -20.33 9.34
C GLU A 280 -8.39 -19.83 8.04
N LEU A 281 -8.69 -18.59 7.65
CA LEU A 281 -8.09 -17.88 6.52
C LEU A 281 -6.86 -17.07 6.93
N LEU A 282 -6.68 -16.85 8.24
CA LEU A 282 -5.53 -16.19 8.81
C LEU A 282 -4.36 -17.16 8.96
N ASP A 283 -3.16 -16.65 8.76
CA ASP A 283 -1.93 -17.38 9.09
C ASP A 283 -0.85 -16.39 9.51
N SER A 284 0.20 -16.92 10.14
CA SER A 284 1.37 -16.12 10.50
C SER A 284 2.01 -15.52 9.25
N ILE A 285 2.45 -14.27 9.36
CA ILE A 285 3.22 -13.63 8.29
C ILE A 285 4.49 -14.46 8.04
N SER A 286 4.62 -14.97 6.81
CA SER A 286 5.69 -15.85 6.34
C SER A 286 6.77 -15.11 5.56
N ALA A 287 6.50 -13.88 5.10
CA ALA A 287 7.53 -13.00 4.59
C ALA A 287 8.56 -12.65 5.68
N ASN A 288 9.78 -12.34 5.25
CA ASN A 288 10.77 -11.77 6.16
C ASN A 288 10.32 -10.35 6.53
N THR A 289 10.10 -10.11 7.82
CA THR A 289 9.68 -8.80 8.31
C THR A 289 10.90 -7.93 8.56
N VAL A 290 10.94 -6.78 7.91
CA VAL A 290 12.03 -5.82 8.05
C VAL A 290 11.48 -4.52 8.62
N SER A 291 12.15 -4.01 9.65
CA SER A 291 11.76 -2.72 10.24
C SER A 291 12.16 -1.58 9.31
N VAL A 292 11.31 -0.56 9.21
CA VAL A 292 11.65 0.68 8.49
C VAL A 292 12.36 1.65 9.41
N VAL A 293 13.10 2.59 8.82
CA VAL A 293 13.78 3.65 9.57
C VAL A 293 12.76 4.59 10.21
N THR A 294 13.00 4.99 11.46
CA THR A 294 12.26 6.06 12.13
C THR A 294 13.22 7.17 12.54
N GLY A 295 13.15 8.32 11.87
CA GLY A 295 14.03 9.46 12.15
C GLY A 295 15.42 9.34 11.50
N ASP A 296 16.43 9.95 12.11
CA ASP A 296 17.82 10.01 11.60
C ASP A 296 18.68 8.81 12.05
N GLU A 297 18.06 7.76 12.58
CA GLU A 297 18.78 6.56 13.03
C GLU A 297 19.19 5.69 11.83
N ASN A 298 20.50 5.47 11.65
CA ASN A 298 21.00 4.47 10.72
C ASN A 298 20.58 3.08 11.21
N HIS A 299 19.61 2.46 10.56
CA HIS A 299 19.35 1.03 10.73
C HIS A 299 20.27 0.24 9.80
N ASP A 300 21.08 -0.66 10.38
CA ASP A 300 21.91 -1.62 9.63
C ASP A 300 21.09 -2.75 8.96
N ASP A 301 19.76 -2.74 9.09
CA ASP A 301 18.82 -3.74 8.55
C ASP A 301 18.51 -3.51 7.05
N THR A 302 19.54 -3.26 6.24
CA THR A 302 19.38 -3.30 4.78
C THR A 302 19.15 -4.75 4.36
N ALA A 303 17.92 -5.11 4.03
CA ALA A 303 17.61 -6.47 3.62
C ALA A 303 17.98 -6.69 2.15
N GLU A 304 18.74 -7.75 1.88
CA GLU A 304 19.05 -8.17 0.51
C GLU A 304 17.74 -8.52 -0.21
N ILE A 305 17.56 -7.93 -1.40
CA ILE A 305 16.34 -8.09 -2.19
C ILE A 305 16.59 -9.08 -3.35
N PHE A 306 17.72 -8.89 -4.04
CA PHE A 306 18.19 -9.73 -5.14
C PHE A 306 19.65 -9.40 -5.45
N THR A 307 20.29 -10.26 -6.25
CA THR A 307 21.63 -10.04 -6.79
C THR A 307 21.54 -9.73 -8.28
N LEU A 308 22.14 -8.63 -8.70
CA LEU A 308 22.39 -8.31 -10.11
C LEU A 308 23.58 -9.12 -10.62
N ASP A 309 23.45 -9.64 -11.84
CA ASP A 309 24.56 -10.27 -12.55
C ASP A 309 25.67 -9.24 -12.86
N ALA A 310 26.86 -9.73 -13.17
CA ALA A 310 27.94 -8.90 -13.71
C ALA A 310 27.54 -8.29 -15.06
N ALA A 311 27.89 -7.02 -15.28
CA ALA A 311 27.73 -6.37 -16.56
C ALA A 311 28.74 -6.92 -17.59
N GLY A 312 28.28 -7.15 -18.82
CA GLY A 312 29.15 -7.48 -19.95
C GLY A 312 29.95 -6.27 -20.43
N ASP A 313 30.78 -6.45 -21.47
CA ASP A 313 31.47 -5.34 -22.11
C ASP A 313 30.50 -4.39 -22.80
N ASP A 314 30.72 -3.09 -22.61
CA ASP A 314 29.88 -2.00 -23.12
C ASP A 314 28.37 -2.23 -22.88
N SER A 315 28.02 -2.80 -21.72
CA SER A 315 26.64 -3.11 -21.36
C SER A 315 26.41 -2.92 -19.86
N TYR A 316 25.15 -3.03 -19.46
CA TYR A 316 24.71 -2.98 -18.08
C TYR A 316 24.00 -4.28 -17.73
N SER A 317 24.14 -4.71 -16.48
CA SER A 317 23.23 -5.68 -15.88
C SER A 317 21.99 -4.95 -15.38
N VAL A 318 20.81 -5.43 -15.78
CA VAL A 318 19.52 -4.77 -15.54
C VAL A 318 18.55 -5.77 -14.93
N GLN A 319 17.85 -5.34 -13.88
CA GLN A 319 16.75 -6.08 -13.25
C GLN A 319 15.52 -5.20 -13.13
N SER A 320 14.38 -5.73 -13.59
CA SER A 320 13.05 -5.16 -13.37
C SER A 320 12.46 -5.65 -12.05
N PHE A 321 11.77 -4.78 -11.33
CA PHE A 321 11.09 -5.12 -10.10
C PHE A 321 9.87 -4.22 -9.90
N VAL A 322 9.03 -4.59 -8.95
CA VAL A 322 7.85 -3.82 -8.55
C VAL A 322 8.01 -3.44 -7.09
N VAL A 323 7.75 -2.18 -6.78
CA VAL A 323 7.50 -1.79 -5.39
C VAL A 323 6.01 -1.82 -5.18
N ARG A 324 5.58 -2.75 -4.33
CA ARG A 324 4.19 -2.90 -3.93
C ARG A 324 3.96 -2.19 -2.61
N VAL A 325 2.89 -1.41 -2.55
CA VAL A 325 2.45 -0.70 -1.35
C VAL A 325 0.98 -1.05 -1.06
N TRP A 326 0.67 -1.36 0.19
CA TRP A 326 -0.72 -1.58 0.65
C TRP A 326 -0.90 -1.13 2.10
N LEU A 327 -2.16 -0.99 2.51
CA LEU A 327 -2.54 -0.79 3.91
C LEU A 327 -2.95 -2.14 4.49
N GLU A 328 -2.23 -2.62 5.52
CA GLU A 328 -2.48 -3.92 6.16
C GLU A 328 -3.76 -3.90 6.99
N GLY A 329 -4.81 -4.54 6.48
CA GLY A 329 -6.13 -4.58 7.09
C GLY A 329 -6.19 -5.33 8.42
N GLU A 330 -5.31 -6.32 8.62
CA GLU A 330 -5.21 -7.00 9.92
C GLU A 330 -4.44 -6.18 10.96
N SER A 331 -3.82 -5.06 10.57
CA SER A 331 -3.10 -4.19 11.51
C SER A 331 -4.07 -3.50 12.46
N LYS A 332 -3.71 -3.47 13.75
CA LYS A 332 -4.52 -2.74 14.75
C LYS A 332 -4.66 -1.25 14.47
N PHE A 333 -3.77 -0.69 13.63
CA PHE A 333 -3.72 0.70 13.21
C PHE A 333 -4.50 0.99 11.92
N CYS A 334 -4.99 -0.05 11.23
CA CYS A 334 -5.88 0.08 10.08
C CYS A 334 -7.34 0.04 10.57
N ASN A 335 -7.88 1.20 10.94
CA ASN A 335 -9.26 1.32 11.40
C ASN A 335 -9.86 2.66 11.00
N ASP A 336 -11.17 2.80 11.18
CA ASP A 336 -11.88 3.99 10.70
C ASP A 336 -11.39 5.30 11.34
N ALA A 337 -10.81 5.26 12.54
CA ALA A 337 -10.28 6.45 13.21
C ALA A 337 -8.99 6.98 12.55
N THR A 338 -8.34 6.18 11.70
CA THR A 338 -7.07 6.51 11.06
C THR A 338 -7.18 6.71 9.55
N ALA A 339 -8.37 6.54 8.96
CA ALA A 339 -8.54 6.45 7.50
C ALA A 339 -8.13 7.71 6.70
N ALA A 340 -8.11 8.92 7.25
CA ALA A 340 -7.88 10.14 6.46
C ALA A 340 -6.44 10.70 6.56
N GLN A 341 -5.44 9.84 6.72
CA GLN A 341 -4.05 10.28 6.93
C GLN A 341 -3.15 10.04 5.72
N ASP A 342 -2.26 11.00 5.52
CA ASP A 342 -1.22 10.98 4.49
C ASP A 342 0.13 10.52 5.06
N TRP A 343 0.93 9.90 4.21
CA TRP A 343 2.26 9.39 4.54
C TRP A 343 3.13 9.36 3.29
N ASN A 344 4.44 9.47 3.50
CA ASN A 344 5.46 9.44 2.46
C ASN A 344 6.33 8.21 2.62
N ILE A 345 6.76 7.63 1.50
CA ILE A 345 7.71 6.50 1.50
C ILE A 345 9.00 6.92 0.82
N SER A 346 10.14 6.74 1.46
CA SER A 346 11.43 6.80 0.79
C SER A 346 12.07 5.42 0.71
N LEU A 347 12.66 5.10 -0.43
CA LEU A 347 13.39 3.87 -0.69
C LEU A 347 14.85 4.23 -0.95
N LYS A 348 15.80 3.54 -0.31
CA LYS A 348 17.23 3.70 -0.58
C LYS A 348 17.80 2.34 -0.96
N PHE A 349 18.19 2.22 -2.22
CA PHE A 349 18.82 1.03 -2.76
C PHE A 349 20.33 1.18 -2.69
N THR A 350 21.01 0.15 -2.18
CA THR A 350 22.48 0.12 -2.10
C THR A 350 23.01 -1.14 -2.77
N GLY A 351 24.01 -0.95 -3.63
CA GLY A 351 24.73 -2.02 -4.31
C GLY A 351 26.04 -2.33 -3.60
N LYS A 352 26.24 -3.60 -3.23
CA LYS A 352 27.50 -4.10 -2.66
C LYS A 352 28.06 -5.22 -3.52
N ASP A 353 29.36 -5.17 -3.76
CA ASP A 353 30.04 -6.17 -4.58
C ASP A 353 30.07 -7.52 -3.87
N VAL A 354 29.79 -8.57 -4.62
CA VAL A 354 30.02 -9.94 -4.18
C VAL A 354 31.48 -10.25 -4.49
N THR A 355 32.35 -10.00 -3.53
CA THR A 355 33.73 -10.51 -3.60
C THR A 355 33.67 -12.02 -3.43
N GLU A 356 33.99 -12.77 -4.50
CA GLU A 356 34.21 -14.22 -4.46
C GLU A 356 35.47 -14.60 -3.65
#